data_AF-A0A357MKY0-F1
#
_entry.id   AF-A0A357MKY0-F1
#
_cell.length_a   1.000
_cell.length_b   1.000
_cell.length_c   1.000
_cell.angle_alpha   90.00
_cell.angle_beta   90.00
_cell.angle_gamma   90.00
#
_symmetry.space_group_name_H-M   'P 1'
#
loop_
_entity.id
_entity.type
_entity.pdbx_description
1 polymer ?
#
loop_
_entity_poly.entity_id
_entity_poly.type
_entity_poly.pdbx_seq_one_letter_code
_entity_poly.pdbx_strand_id
1 'polypeptide(L)'
;GRFWRTQPIAAGARADWPGNLYAQGLIWKRYQKVCRIAREIDADTPDAQVHDLRINCKKLRYLIEFFAPLFPSAEVKTVLKPLKRLQDNLGLFNDFSVQQAALRSFMEGRASNAPSRDDLSAAQSIGALIAVLARQQTEERARVMANFAHFDSEGVRDTCRDLFHTPEREDRAP
;
A
#
# COMPACT_ATOMS: atom_id res chain seq x y z
N GLY A 1 -17.73 12.72 39.82
CA GLY A 1 -16.46 12.38 39.16
C GLY A 1 -16.20 13.38 38.06
N ARG A 2 -15.03 14.02 38.05
CA ARG A 2 -14.63 15.08 37.09
C ARG A 2 -13.98 14.44 35.85
N PHE A 3 -14.68 14.31 34.72
CA PHE A 3 -14.14 13.70 33.49
C PHE A 3 -14.27 14.53 32.20
N TRP A 4 -14.55 15.83 32.29
CA TRP A 4 -14.43 16.75 31.16
C TRP A 4 -13.62 17.98 31.57
N ARG A 5 -12.31 17.84 31.54
CA ARG A 5 -11.41 18.98 31.32
C ARG A 5 -11.04 18.95 29.84
N THR A 6 -11.71 19.78 29.04
CA THR A 6 -11.21 20.16 27.72
C THR A 6 -10.00 21.05 27.92
N GLN A 7 -8.82 20.44 28.05
CA GLN A 7 -7.60 21.22 27.82
C GLN A 7 -7.68 21.73 26.38
N PRO A 8 -7.51 23.05 26.14
CA PRO A 8 -7.40 23.56 24.80
C PRO A 8 -6.27 22.79 24.13
N ILE A 9 -6.57 22.12 23.01
CA ILE A 9 -5.52 21.49 22.21
C ILE A 9 -4.64 22.64 21.73
N ALA A 10 -3.39 22.67 22.19
CA ALA A 10 -2.44 23.69 21.77
C ALA A 10 -2.37 23.68 20.25
N ALA A 11 -2.45 24.86 19.63
CA ALA A 11 -2.32 25.03 18.19
C ALA A 11 -0.98 24.41 17.75
N GLY A 12 -1.05 23.35 16.93
CA GLY A 12 0.15 22.75 16.35
C GLY A 12 0.81 23.71 15.35
N ALA A 13 2.06 23.44 14.96
CA ALA A 13 2.86 24.30 14.06
C ALA A 13 2.24 24.62 12.68
N ARG A 14 1.07 24.06 12.34
CA ARG A 14 0.32 24.30 11.11
C ARG A 14 -1.16 24.64 11.35
N ALA A 15 -1.53 25.07 12.56
CA ALA A 15 -2.92 25.36 12.90
C ALA A 15 -3.57 26.44 12.01
N ASP A 16 -2.75 27.37 11.50
CA ASP A 16 -3.21 28.46 10.64
C ASP A 16 -3.26 28.10 9.14
N TRP A 17 -2.89 26.86 8.77
CA TRP A 17 -2.92 26.44 7.37
C TRP A 17 -4.36 26.23 6.89
N PRO A 18 -4.74 26.76 5.71
CA PRO A 18 -5.95 26.35 5.02
C PRO A 18 -5.97 24.82 4.87
N GLY A 19 -7.06 24.18 5.30
CA GLY A 19 -7.13 22.70 5.34
C GLY A 19 -6.87 22.02 3.99
N ASN A 20 -7.18 22.70 2.88
CA ASN A 20 -6.87 22.25 1.52
C ASN A 20 -5.36 22.26 1.22
N LEU A 21 -4.62 23.32 1.58
CA LEU A 21 -3.16 23.38 1.35
C LEU A 21 -2.41 22.32 2.16
N TYR A 22 -2.86 22.08 3.39
CA TYR A 22 -2.30 21.01 4.22
C TYR A 22 -2.57 19.63 3.59
N ALA A 23 -3.80 19.38 3.15
CA ALA A 23 -4.18 18.13 2.49
C ALA A 23 -3.36 17.89 1.21
N GLN A 24 -3.24 18.90 0.35
CA GLN A 24 -2.46 18.86 -0.89
C GLN A 24 -1.01 18.42 -0.64
N GLY A 25 -0.28 19.16 0.21
CA GLY A 25 1.12 18.84 0.51
C GLY A 25 1.31 17.46 1.14
N LEU A 26 0.39 17.02 2.01
CA LEU A 26 0.47 15.69 2.64
C LEU A 26 0.20 14.56 1.64
N ILE A 27 -0.82 14.70 0.78
CA ILE A 27 -1.14 13.73 -0.26
C ILE A 27 -0.01 13.67 -1.28
N TRP A 28 0.49 14.82 -1.73
CA TRP A 28 1.56 14.90 -2.74
C TRP A 28 2.84 14.19 -2.29
N LYS A 29 3.32 14.47 -1.08
CA LYS A 29 4.50 13.80 -0.51
C LYS A 29 4.33 12.28 -0.45
N ARG A 30 3.11 11.81 -0.14
CA ARG A 30 2.81 10.37 -0.08
C ARG A 30 2.69 9.73 -1.45
N TYR A 31 2.09 10.44 -2.41
CA TYR A 31 2.02 10.03 -3.81
C TYR A 31 3.41 9.85 -4.39
N GLN A 32 4.29 10.84 -4.25
CA GLN A 32 5.69 10.75 -4.68
C GLN A 32 6.43 9.57 -4.04
N LYS A 33 6.22 9.34 -2.74
CA LYS A 33 6.81 8.18 -2.06
C LYS A 33 6.33 6.86 -2.65
N VAL A 34 5.02 6.71 -2.91
CA VAL A 34 4.45 5.52 -3.56
C VAL A 34 5.07 5.31 -4.94
N CYS A 35 5.09 6.33 -5.79
CA CYS A 35 5.68 6.22 -7.12
C CYS A 35 7.17 5.87 -7.09
N ARG A 36 7.95 6.44 -6.16
CA ARG A 36 9.37 6.11 -6.00
C ARG A 36 9.56 4.63 -5.68
N ILE A 37 8.89 4.12 -4.64
CA ILE A 37 9.00 2.71 -4.25
C ILE A 37 8.51 1.80 -5.38
N ALA A 38 7.38 2.13 -6.00
CA ALA A 38 6.77 1.28 -7.01
C ALA A 38 7.60 1.19 -8.31
N ARG A 39 8.33 2.24 -8.68
CA ARG A 39 9.26 2.23 -9.83
C ARG A 39 10.49 1.34 -9.61
N GLU A 40 10.82 1.04 -8.36
CA GLU A 40 11.92 0.16 -7.98
C GLU A 40 11.48 -1.32 -7.92
N ILE A 41 10.18 -1.63 -8.06
CA ILE A 41 9.68 -3.00 -8.01
C ILE A 41 9.87 -3.71 -9.36
N ASP A 42 10.53 -4.86 -9.31
CA ASP A 42 10.73 -5.80 -10.41
C ASP A 42 10.42 -7.25 -9.98
N ALA A 43 10.79 -8.20 -10.86
CA ALA A 43 10.58 -9.63 -10.66
C ALA A 43 11.37 -10.19 -9.45
N ASP A 44 12.54 -9.62 -9.17
CA ASP A 44 13.50 -10.12 -8.17
C ASP A 44 13.42 -9.35 -6.84
N THR A 45 12.59 -8.30 -6.78
CA THR A 45 12.44 -7.46 -5.61
C THR A 45 11.95 -8.26 -4.40
N PRO A 46 12.60 -8.15 -3.22
CA PRO A 46 12.19 -8.86 -2.02
C PRO A 46 10.73 -8.61 -1.63
N ASP A 47 10.02 -9.66 -1.21
CA ASP A 47 8.60 -9.59 -0.79
C ASP A 47 8.33 -8.50 0.26
N ALA A 48 9.29 -8.26 1.16
CA ALA A 48 9.19 -7.22 2.19
C ALA A 48 9.05 -5.80 1.60
N GLN A 49 9.69 -5.52 0.45
CA GLN A 49 9.58 -4.23 -0.21
C GLN A 49 8.23 -4.08 -0.91
N VAL A 50 7.71 -5.16 -1.53
CA VAL A 50 6.36 -5.19 -2.09
C VAL A 50 5.30 -4.99 -0.99
N HIS A 51 5.53 -5.56 0.19
CA HIS A 51 4.71 -5.32 1.37
C HIS A 51 4.76 -3.85 1.85
N ASP A 52 5.93 -3.21 1.88
CA ASP A 52 6.01 -1.78 2.22
C ASP A 52 5.26 -0.92 1.19
N LEU A 53 5.35 -1.24 -0.11
CA LEU A 53 4.55 -0.58 -1.13
C LEU A 53 3.05 -0.68 -0.82
N ARG A 54 2.54 -1.87 -0.47
CA ARG A 54 1.15 -2.07 -0.05
C ARG A 54 0.74 -1.15 1.10
N ILE A 55 1.59 -1.03 2.13
CA ILE A 55 1.32 -0.14 3.26
C ILE A 55 1.25 1.32 2.81
N ASN A 56 2.18 1.77 1.97
CA ASN A 56 2.20 3.15 1.48
C ASN A 56 1.00 3.44 0.56
N CYS A 57 0.59 2.50 -0.30
CA CYS A 57 -0.61 2.62 -1.12
C CYS A 57 -1.88 2.75 -0.26
N LYS A 58 -2.04 1.95 0.81
CA LYS A 58 -3.15 2.10 1.76
C LYS A 58 -3.16 3.48 2.41
N LYS A 59 -2.00 3.94 2.89
CA LYS A 59 -1.86 5.27 3.52
C LYS A 59 -2.25 6.38 2.54
N LEU A 60 -1.78 6.31 1.31
CA LEU A 60 -2.14 7.27 0.26
C LEU A 60 -3.65 7.27 0.00
N ARG A 61 -4.25 6.09 -0.19
CA ARG A 61 -5.71 5.99 -0.39
C ARG A 61 -6.49 6.57 0.78
N TYR A 62 -6.14 6.25 2.01
CA TYR A 62 -6.84 6.76 3.18
C TYR A 62 -6.76 8.29 3.28
N LEU A 63 -5.61 8.89 2.93
CA LEU A 63 -5.49 10.34 2.87
C LEU A 63 -6.38 10.95 1.79
N ILE A 64 -6.37 10.39 0.59
CA ILE A 64 -7.21 10.88 -0.51
C ILE A 64 -8.70 10.72 -0.15
N GLU A 65 -9.11 9.58 0.41
CA GLU A 65 -10.51 9.34 0.81
C GLU A 65 -10.94 10.26 1.95
N PHE A 66 -10.06 10.52 2.92
CA PHE A 66 -10.35 11.41 4.05
C PHE A 66 -10.52 12.87 3.61
N PHE A 67 -9.65 13.35 2.73
CA PHE A 67 -9.71 14.72 2.21
C PHE A 67 -10.52 14.87 0.92
N ALA A 68 -11.13 13.79 0.41
CA ALA A 68 -11.91 13.80 -0.82
C ALA A 68 -12.95 14.93 -0.91
N PRO A 69 -13.67 15.32 0.17
CA PRO A 69 -14.62 16.43 0.10
C PRO A 69 -14.02 17.80 -0.22
N LEU A 70 -12.69 17.96 -0.16
CA LEU A 70 -11.98 19.21 -0.47
C LEU A 70 -11.61 19.36 -1.95
N PHE A 71 -11.83 18.32 -2.76
CA PHE A 71 -11.39 18.24 -4.15
C PHE A 71 -12.57 17.87 -5.07
N PRO A 72 -12.51 18.24 -6.36
CA PRO A 72 -13.55 17.86 -7.30
C PRO A 72 -13.56 16.33 -7.51
N SER A 73 -14.77 15.77 -7.44
CA SER A 73 -14.98 14.33 -7.22
C SER A 73 -14.60 13.48 -8.43
N ALA A 74 -14.68 14.04 -9.64
CA ALA A 74 -14.33 13.36 -10.88
C ALA A 74 -12.82 13.08 -10.95
N GLU A 75 -12.01 14.06 -10.61
CA GLU A 75 -10.55 14.03 -10.62
C GLU A 75 -10.03 13.12 -9.50
N VAL A 76 -10.62 13.20 -8.30
CA VAL A 76 -10.32 12.25 -7.21
C VAL A 76 -10.58 10.82 -7.65
N LYS A 77 -11.67 10.57 -8.39
CA LYS A 77 -11.99 9.23 -8.91
C LYS A 77 -10.99 8.76 -9.96
N THR A 78 -10.48 9.64 -10.80
CA THR A 78 -9.41 9.36 -11.78
C THR A 78 -8.15 8.84 -11.10
N VAL A 79 -7.81 9.35 -9.91
CA VAL A 79 -6.65 8.88 -9.13
C VAL A 79 -6.97 7.63 -8.30
N LEU A 80 -8.11 7.61 -7.60
CA LEU A 80 -8.45 6.52 -6.68
C LEU A 80 -8.71 5.19 -7.39
N LYS A 81 -9.31 5.21 -8.58
CA LYS A 81 -9.66 3.98 -9.31
C LYS A 81 -8.43 3.12 -9.65
N PRO A 82 -7.38 3.63 -10.31
CA PRO A 82 -6.16 2.87 -10.56
C PRO A 82 -5.42 2.51 -9.26
N LEU A 83 -5.41 3.41 -8.27
CA LEU A 83 -4.79 3.13 -6.96
C LEU A 83 -5.46 1.96 -6.21
N LYS A 84 -6.79 1.81 -6.33
CA LYS A 84 -7.52 0.68 -5.74
C LYS A 84 -7.16 -0.63 -6.45
N ARG A 85 -7.12 -0.64 -7.78
CA ARG A 85 -6.70 -1.81 -8.57
C ARG A 85 -5.29 -2.26 -8.18
N LEU A 86 -4.35 -1.33 -8.07
CA LEU A 86 -2.99 -1.64 -7.61
C LEU A 86 -2.98 -2.25 -6.21
N GLN A 87 -3.81 -1.74 -5.28
CA GLN A 87 -3.96 -2.30 -3.94
C GLN A 87 -4.55 -3.70 -3.91
N ASP A 88 -5.48 -4.02 -4.82
CA ASP A 88 -6.10 -5.35 -4.89
C ASP A 88 -5.04 -6.41 -5.22
N ASN A 89 -4.19 -6.16 -6.23
CA ASN A 89 -3.09 -7.08 -6.58
C ASN A 89 -2.02 -7.15 -5.49
N LEU A 90 -1.65 -6.02 -4.86
CA LEU A 90 -0.75 -6.01 -3.71
C LEU A 90 -1.32 -6.79 -2.52
N GLY A 91 -2.65 -6.76 -2.34
CA GLY A 91 -3.37 -7.57 -1.37
C GLY A 91 -3.20 -9.05 -1.63
N LEU A 92 -3.56 -9.51 -2.82
CA LEU A 92 -3.43 -10.92 -3.22
C LEU A 92 -1.99 -11.42 -3.13
N PHE A 93 -1.02 -10.64 -3.63
CA PHE A 93 0.40 -10.96 -3.50
C PHE A 93 0.79 -11.23 -2.04
N ASN A 94 0.40 -10.33 -1.14
CA ASN A 94 0.70 -10.46 0.29
C ASN A 94 -0.02 -11.67 0.91
N ASP A 95 -1.28 -11.91 0.53
CA ASP A 95 -2.06 -13.01 1.07
C ASP A 95 -1.45 -14.37 0.68
N PHE A 96 -0.91 -14.50 -0.53
CA PHE A 96 -0.17 -15.70 -0.94
C PHE A 96 1.14 -15.87 -0.16
N SER A 97 1.87 -14.78 0.11
CA SER A 97 3.08 -14.82 0.93
C SER A 97 2.77 -15.31 2.36
N VAL A 98 1.71 -14.77 2.98
CA VAL A 98 1.26 -15.16 4.33
C VAL A 98 0.78 -16.62 4.36
N GLN A 99 0.01 -17.06 3.36
CA GLN A 99 -0.46 -18.46 3.27
C GLN A 99 0.72 -19.44 3.13
N GLN A 100 1.72 -19.13 2.31
CA GLN A 100 2.92 -19.96 2.20
C GLN A 100 3.67 -20.06 3.53
N ALA A 101 3.85 -18.94 4.23
CA ALA A 101 4.52 -18.92 5.54
C ALA A 101 3.75 -19.74 6.58
N ALA A 102 2.42 -19.64 6.61
CA ALA A 102 1.56 -20.41 7.50
C ALA A 102 1.68 -21.92 7.24
N LEU A 103 1.68 -22.33 5.96
CA LEU A 103 1.85 -23.74 5.57
C LEU A 103 3.24 -24.29 5.93
N ARG A 104 4.30 -23.50 5.73
CA ARG A 104 5.67 -23.88 6.16
C ARG A 104 5.74 -24.08 7.68
N SER A 105 5.22 -23.14 8.46
CA SER A 105 5.19 -23.24 9.92
C SER A 105 4.37 -24.44 10.39
N PHE A 106 3.25 -24.74 9.73
CA PHE A 106 2.44 -25.92 10.02
C PHE A 106 3.19 -27.25 9.75
N MET A 107 4.01 -27.31 8.69
CA MET A 107 4.87 -28.47 8.43
C MET A 107 5.98 -28.62 9.46
N GLU A 108 6.65 -27.52 9.82
CA GLU A 108 7.71 -27.50 10.83
C GLU A 108 7.21 -28.01 12.18
N GLY A 109 5.99 -27.62 12.59
CA GLY A 109 5.35 -28.11 13.81
C GLY A 109 4.98 -29.61 13.78
N ARG A 110 4.97 -30.23 12.60
CA ARG A 110 4.75 -31.69 12.42
C ARG A 110 6.04 -32.48 12.25
N ALA A 111 7.19 -31.82 12.08
CA ALA A 111 8.45 -32.50 11.89
C ALA A 111 8.79 -33.34 13.13
N SER A 112 8.89 -34.65 12.96
CA SER A 112 9.28 -35.60 14.00
C SER A 112 10.61 -36.28 13.63
N ASN A 113 11.33 -36.80 14.63
CA ASN A 113 12.61 -37.50 14.41
C ASN A 113 12.45 -38.81 13.60
N ALA A 114 11.23 -39.34 13.50
CA ALA A 114 10.88 -40.52 12.72
C ALA A 114 9.52 -40.29 12.03
N PRO A 115 9.50 -39.66 10.85
CA PRO A 115 8.26 -39.32 10.16
C PRO A 115 7.49 -40.57 9.73
N SER A 116 6.18 -40.57 9.99
CA SER A 116 5.28 -41.62 9.50
C SER A 116 5.03 -41.47 7.99
N ARG A 117 4.41 -42.49 7.37
CA ARG A 117 3.96 -42.40 5.97
C ARG A 117 2.95 -41.27 5.76
N ASP A 118 2.10 -41.04 6.75
CA ASP A 118 1.08 -39.99 6.70
C ASP A 118 1.73 -38.60 6.79
N ASP A 119 2.79 -38.45 7.60
CA ASP A 119 3.57 -37.20 7.67
C ASP A 119 4.24 -36.88 6.32
N LEU A 120 4.80 -37.90 5.67
CA LEU A 120 5.42 -37.74 4.36
C LEU A 120 4.39 -37.37 3.29
N SER A 121 3.22 -38.02 3.29
CA SER A 121 2.13 -37.69 2.37
C SER A 121 1.61 -36.26 2.60
N ALA A 122 1.41 -35.86 3.85
CA ALA A 122 1.01 -34.51 4.20
C ALA A 122 2.05 -33.47 3.76
N ALA A 123 3.35 -33.74 3.98
CA ALA A 123 4.44 -32.87 3.54
C ALA A 123 4.46 -32.69 2.02
N GLN A 124 4.22 -33.76 1.25
CA GLN A 124 4.12 -33.69 -0.20
C GLN A 124 2.92 -32.84 -0.66
N SER A 125 1.74 -33.05 -0.08
CA SER A 125 0.54 -32.28 -0.41
C SER A 125 0.70 -30.80 -0.07
N ILE A 126 1.26 -30.49 1.10
CA ILE A 126 1.50 -29.10 1.52
C ILE A 126 2.58 -28.46 0.66
N GLY A 127 3.66 -29.18 0.33
CA GLY A 127 4.70 -28.72 -0.59
C GLY A 127 4.14 -28.37 -1.97
N ALA A 128 3.24 -29.21 -2.50
CA ALA A 128 2.55 -28.94 -3.77
C ALA A 128 1.67 -27.68 -3.67
N LEU A 129 0.94 -27.50 -2.57
CA LEU A 129 0.13 -26.29 -2.34
C LEU A 129 0.99 -25.03 -2.23
N ILE A 130 2.11 -25.09 -1.51
CA ILE A 130 3.08 -23.98 -1.42
C ILE A 130 3.59 -23.60 -2.82
N ALA A 131 3.92 -24.58 -3.66
CA ALA A 131 4.37 -24.33 -5.03
C ALA A 131 3.30 -23.64 -5.89
N VAL A 132 2.03 -24.03 -5.76
CA VAL A 132 0.90 -23.36 -6.43
C VAL A 132 0.76 -21.91 -5.96
N LEU A 133 0.80 -21.67 -4.65
CA LEU A 133 0.71 -20.32 -4.07
C LEU A 133 1.89 -19.43 -4.50
N ALA A 134 3.11 -19.99 -4.56
CA ALA A 134 4.28 -19.28 -5.04
C ALA A 134 4.14 -18.83 -6.50
N ARG A 135 3.59 -19.70 -7.36
CA ARG A 135 3.28 -19.33 -8.75
C ARG A 135 2.24 -18.20 -8.82
N GLN A 136 1.15 -18.32 -8.06
CA GLN A 136 0.12 -17.26 -8.01
C GLN A 136 0.69 -15.93 -7.49
N GLN A 137 1.57 -15.97 -6.51
CA GLN A 137 2.27 -14.79 -6.00
C GLN A 137 3.10 -14.11 -7.10
N THR A 138 3.86 -14.87 -7.90
CA THR A 138 4.62 -14.33 -9.03
C THR A 138 3.71 -13.74 -10.12
N GLU A 139 2.58 -14.39 -10.42
CA GLU A 139 1.59 -13.88 -11.36
C GLU A 139 0.99 -12.53 -10.87
N GLU A 140 0.69 -12.42 -9.56
CA GLU A 140 0.23 -11.17 -8.97
C GLU A 140 1.30 -10.08 -8.96
N ARG A 141 2.58 -10.42 -8.76
CA ARG A 141 3.68 -9.45 -8.89
C ARG A 141 3.73 -8.84 -10.29
N ALA A 142 3.58 -9.65 -11.34
CA ALA A 142 3.50 -9.14 -12.70
C ALA A 142 2.29 -8.21 -12.90
N ARG A 143 1.14 -8.53 -12.31
CA ARG A 143 -0.05 -7.67 -12.33
C ARG A 143 0.15 -6.37 -11.54
N VAL A 144 0.88 -6.40 -10.42
CA VAL A 144 1.28 -5.20 -9.67
C VAL A 144 2.10 -4.27 -10.56
N MET A 145 3.10 -4.79 -11.27
CA MET A 145 3.92 -3.99 -12.19
C MET A 145 3.08 -3.38 -13.32
N ALA A 146 2.21 -4.17 -13.95
CA ALA A 146 1.33 -3.70 -15.02
C ALA A 146 0.32 -2.64 -14.54
N ASN A 147 -0.33 -2.86 -13.40
CA ASN A 147 -1.29 -1.91 -12.83
C ASN A 147 -0.61 -0.67 -12.25
N PHE A 148 0.64 -0.79 -11.80
CA PHE A 148 1.43 0.37 -11.43
C PHE A 148 1.72 1.24 -12.66
N ALA A 149 2.08 0.67 -13.81
CA ALA A 149 2.26 1.45 -15.04
C ALA A 149 0.99 2.23 -15.43
N HIS A 150 -0.20 1.66 -15.18
CA HIS A 150 -1.46 2.38 -15.37
C HIS A 150 -1.67 3.50 -14.33
N PHE A 151 -1.36 3.24 -13.06
CA PHE A 151 -1.40 4.24 -12.00
C PHE A 151 -0.38 5.38 -12.18
N ASP A 152 0.78 5.08 -12.76
CA ASP A 152 1.84 6.04 -13.09
C ASP A 152 1.69 6.60 -14.51
N SER A 153 0.54 6.40 -15.17
CA SER A 153 0.29 6.96 -16.51
C SER A 153 0.27 8.49 -16.50
N GLU A 154 0.57 9.11 -17.64
CA GLU A 154 0.63 10.57 -17.78
C GLU A 154 -0.64 11.27 -17.26
N GLY A 155 -1.82 10.81 -17.69
CA GLY A 155 -3.08 11.39 -17.23
C GLY A 155 -3.30 11.32 -15.71
N VAL A 156 -2.87 10.23 -15.04
CA VAL A 156 -2.97 10.13 -13.58
C VAL A 156 -1.93 11.03 -12.90
N ARG A 157 -0.70 11.09 -13.42
CA ARG A 157 0.35 11.99 -12.90
C ARG A 157 -0.07 13.45 -12.99
N ASP A 158 -0.65 13.84 -14.12
CA ASP A 158 -1.11 15.20 -14.36
C ASP A 158 -2.26 15.55 -13.41
N THR A 159 -3.26 14.66 -13.30
CA THR A 159 -4.36 14.83 -12.34
C THR A 159 -3.84 14.94 -10.89
N CYS A 160 -2.87 14.10 -10.50
CA CYS A 160 -2.28 14.17 -9.16
C CYS A 160 -1.54 15.48 -8.93
N ARG A 161 -0.82 15.98 -9.93
CA ARG A 161 -0.12 17.26 -9.86
C ARG A 161 -1.14 18.40 -9.73
N ASP A 162 -2.15 18.44 -10.58
CA ASP A 162 -3.14 19.52 -10.57
C ASP A 162 -3.96 19.55 -9.27
N LEU A 163 -4.28 18.38 -8.71
CA LEU A 163 -5.03 18.29 -7.45
C LEU A 163 -4.17 18.58 -6.21
N PHE A 164 -2.97 18.01 -6.15
CA PHE A 164 -2.22 17.87 -4.90
C PHE A 164 -0.89 18.63 -4.86
N HIS A 165 -0.33 19.02 -6.01
CA HIS A 165 0.90 19.81 -6.03
C HIS A 165 0.56 21.29 -5.81
N THR A 166 0.80 21.77 -4.59
CA THR A 166 0.89 23.21 -4.35
C THR A 166 2.32 23.64 -4.70
N PRO A 167 2.55 24.59 -5.62
CA PRO A 167 3.85 25.24 -5.71
C PRO A 167 4.16 25.83 -4.33
N GLU A 168 5.34 25.53 -3.78
CA GLU A 168 5.74 26.05 -2.48
C GLU A 168 5.56 27.58 -2.51
N ARG A 169 4.89 28.12 -1.49
CA ARG A 169 5.22 29.49 -1.06
C ARG A 169 6.62 29.42 -0.47
N GLU A 170 7.62 29.46 -1.34
CA GLU A 170 8.85 30.17 -1.03
C GLU A 170 8.39 31.59 -0.62
N ASP A 171 8.78 32.01 0.58
CA ASP A 171 8.43 33.27 1.24
C ASP A 171 7.03 33.41 1.88
N ARG A 172 6.97 33.13 3.19
CA ARG A 172 6.45 34.02 4.27
C ARG A 172 6.57 33.29 5.63
N ALA A 173 7.69 33.41 6.36
CA ALA A 173 8.18 34.54 7.18
C ALA A 173 7.71 34.39 8.66
N PRO A 174 8.41 34.92 9.69
CA PRO A 174 9.02 36.26 9.78
C PRO A 174 10.50 36.34 9.41
#